data_AF-A0A9E1L8X3-F1
#
_entry.id   AF-A0A9E1L8X3-F1
#
_cell.length_a   1.000
_cell.length_b   1.000
_cell.length_c   1.000
_cell.angle_alpha   90.00
_cell.angle_beta   90.00
_cell.angle_gamma   90.00
#
_symmetry.space_group_name_H-M   'P 1'
#
loop_
_entity.id
_entity.type
_entity.pdbx_description
1 polymer ?
#
loop_
_entity_poly.entity_id
_entity_poly.type
_entity_poly.pdbx_seq_one_letter_code
_entity_poly.pdbx_strand_id
1 'polypeptide(L)'
;YVWGSGDSLEFGPDYIYGFQGMPITGGTILNSVLVDYQGNVSSWTEDKKMLGDLVITSAIDEETGACCYQENCESHCSVMSEAQCITYFGSSFFPNTTCDDVACPPPPDDIGACCYQDATGWFDCIETDPWTCEKLQGIYYPGIPCICINDCVQTTPTGACCFLDVDSGYMICVEMTQTDCSNKPASSYAGDYTNCADAYCCKPIGACCVTDQCVLVDYEQCMAGNGFYFGDGFVCDFIECEYCQEDLNQDGVVNIDDLLLLISAWGACP
;
A
#
# COMPACT_ATOMS: atom_id res chain seq x y z
N TYR A 1 28.78 -10.27 68.41
CA TYR A 1 27.52 -10.74 69.02
C TYR A 1 26.48 -10.79 67.93
N VAL A 2 25.82 -11.95 67.72
CA VAL A 2 24.77 -12.11 66.71
C VAL A 2 23.44 -11.70 67.34
N TRP A 3 22.83 -10.63 66.83
CA TRP A 3 21.53 -10.13 67.28
C TRP A 3 20.36 -10.69 66.43
N GLY A 4 20.66 -11.30 65.29
CA GLY A 4 19.74 -12.10 64.50
C GLY A 4 20.51 -12.91 63.46
N SER A 5 20.03 -14.11 63.14
CA SER A 5 20.53 -14.94 62.03
C SER A 5 19.33 -15.46 61.23
N GLY A 6 19.39 -15.34 59.91
CA GLY A 6 18.46 -15.98 58.99
C GLY A 6 19.25 -16.78 57.97
N ASP A 7 18.93 -18.07 57.85
CA ASP A 7 19.41 -18.94 56.79
C ASP A 7 18.17 -19.53 56.11
N SER A 8 18.09 -19.34 54.78
CA SER A 8 16.93 -19.54 53.89
C SER A 8 15.56 -19.68 54.56
N LEU A 9 14.84 -18.56 54.71
CA LEU A 9 13.41 -18.62 54.99
C LEU A 9 12.68 -18.79 53.65
N GLU A 10 12.20 -19.99 53.37
CA GLU A 10 11.16 -20.25 52.38
C GLU A 10 10.23 -21.31 52.97
N PHE A 11 8.99 -20.92 53.27
CA PHE A 11 7.94 -21.85 53.65
C PHE A 11 6.73 -21.63 52.73
N GLY A 12 6.83 -22.16 51.51
CA GLY A 12 5.76 -22.14 50.52
C GLY A 12 5.78 -20.91 49.60
N PRO A 13 4.78 -20.77 48.72
CA PRO A 13 4.79 -19.85 47.58
C PRO A 13 4.65 -18.36 47.94
N ASP A 14 4.63 -17.99 49.23
CA ASP A 14 4.22 -16.66 49.68
C ASP A 14 5.32 -15.95 50.47
N TYR A 15 5.96 -15.00 49.78
CA TYR A 15 6.62 -13.74 50.20
C TYR A 15 7.15 -13.53 51.62
N ILE A 16 8.36 -12.95 51.71
CA ILE A 16 8.94 -12.39 52.95
C ILE A 16 9.14 -10.87 52.79
N TYR A 17 8.47 -10.10 53.65
CA TYR A 17 8.38 -8.63 53.55
C TYR A 17 9.35 -7.85 54.47
N GLY A 18 10.26 -8.55 55.17
CA GLY A 18 11.28 -7.93 56.04
C GLY A 18 11.76 -8.86 57.15
N PHE A 19 12.83 -8.48 57.84
CA PHE A 19 13.37 -9.22 59.00
C PHE A 19 13.22 -8.40 60.28
N GLN A 20 12.57 -8.97 61.29
CA GLN A 20 12.36 -8.33 62.59
C GLN A 20 13.24 -8.99 63.66
N GLY A 21 14.21 -8.23 64.17
CA GLY A 21 15.08 -8.63 65.28
C GLY A 21 14.54 -8.15 66.63
N MET A 22 14.47 -9.04 67.61
CA MET A 22 14.10 -8.71 69.00
C MET A 22 15.35 -8.46 69.84
N PRO A 23 15.28 -7.59 70.87
CA PRO A 23 16.38 -7.41 71.81
C PRO A 23 16.76 -8.71 72.54
N ILE A 24 18.07 -8.93 72.71
CA ILE A 24 18.64 -10.13 73.34
C ILE A 24 18.24 -10.33 74.82
N THR A 25 17.76 -9.29 75.49
CA THR A 25 17.31 -9.32 76.89
C THR A 25 15.83 -9.70 77.04
N GLY A 26 15.15 -10.07 75.95
CA GLY A 26 13.70 -10.23 75.89
C GLY A 26 13.02 -8.89 75.56
N GLY A 27 12.14 -8.90 74.55
CA GLY A 27 11.47 -7.71 74.05
C GLY A 27 10.07 -7.97 73.52
N THR A 28 9.39 -6.92 73.07
CA THR A 28 8.06 -6.93 72.46
C THR A 28 8.14 -6.39 71.03
N ILE A 29 7.08 -6.55 70.25
CA ILE A 29 7.01 -5.99 68.88
C ILE A 29 7.21 -4.47 68.81
N LEU A 30 7.10 -3.77 69.95
CA LEU A 30 7.29 -2.32 70.07
C LEU A 30 8.78 -1.94 70.16
N ASN A 31 9.63 -2.82 70.72
CA ASN A 31 11.07 -2.57 70.89
C ASN A 31 11.96 -3.37 69.93
N SER A 32 11.34 -3.98 68.92
CA SER A 32 12.04 -4.67 67.85
C SER A 32 12.57 -3.69 66.80
N VAL A 33 13.60 -4.13 66.07
CA VAL A 33 14.08 -3.42 64.89
C VAL A 33 13.65 -4.18 63.64
N LEU A 34 13.09 -3.44 62.68
CA LEU A 34 12.70 -3.95 61.38
C LEU A 34 13.66 -3.38 60.34
N VAL A 35 14.21 -4.26 59.51
CA VAL A 35 15.01 -3.90 58.35
C VAL A 35 14.18 -4.22 57.12
N ASP A 36 13.90 -3.20 56.30
CA ASP A 36 13.20 -3.36 55.02
C ASP A 36 14.19 -3.62 53.86
N TYR A 37 13.66 -3.87 52.66
CA TYR A 37 14.47 -4.13 51.46
C TYR A 37 15.29 -2.91 51.00
N GLN A 38 14.79 -1.70 51.22
CA GLN A 38 15.44 -0.44 50.88
C GLN A 38 16.55 -0.06 51.87
N GLY A 39 16.80 -0.90 52.88
CA GLY A 39 17.82 -0.67 53.91
C GLY A 39 17.41 0.37 54.95
N ASN A 40 16.13 0.76 55.00
CA ASN A 40 15.63 1.65 56.04
C ASN A 40 15.52 0.87 57.35
N VAL A 41 16.16 1.41 58.37
CA VAL A 41 16.09 0.88 59.73
C VAL A 41 15.08 1.72 60.49
N SER A 42 13.80 1.32 60.43
CA SER A 42 12.79 1.97 61.26
C SER A 42 12.98 1.51 62.70
N SER A 43 13.31 2.47 63.57
CA SER A 43 13.48 2.19 64.99
C SER A 43 12.48 3.02 65.77
N TRP A 44 11.71 2.32 66.60
CA TRP A 44 10.93 2.83 67.74
C TRP A 44 9.70 3.72 67.52
N THR A 45 9.52 4.45 66.42
CA THR A 45 8.39 5.42 66.35
C THR A 45 7.74 5.61 64.97
N GLU A 46 8.18 4.90 63.94
CA GLU A 46 7.64 5.10 62.59
C GLU A 46 6.69 3.97 62.18
N ASP A 47 5.69 4.35 61.39
CA ASP A 47 4.56 3.54 60.96
C ASP A 47 5.03 2.28 60.24
N LYS A 48 5.01 1.14 60.94
CA LYS A 48 5.34 -0.19 60.40
C LYS A 48 4.31 -0.69 59.36
N LYS A 49 3.29 0.10 59.01
CA LYS A 49 2.33 -0.20 57.92
C LYS A 49 2.70 0.42 56.56
N MET A 50 3.63 1.36 56.49
CA MET A 50 4.07 1.94 55.21
C MET A 50 5.10 1.06 54.51
N LEU A 51 4.78 -0.22 54.35
CA LEU A 51 5.61 -1.15 53.59
C LEU A 51 5.32 -0.90 52.11
N GLY A 52 6.32 -0.36 51.41
CA GLY A 52 6.36 -0.44 49.95
C GLY A 52 6.39 -1.91 49.55
N ASP A 53 5.41 -2.28 48.75
CA ASP A 53 5.32 -3.47 47.94
C ASP A 53 6.64 -3.67 47.17
N LEU A 54 7.44 -4.64 47.63
CA LEU A 54 8.53 -5.16 46.84
C LEU A 54 8.10 -6.46 46.18
N VAL A 55 7.79 -6.36 44.90
CA VAL A 55 7.67 -7.52 44.02
C VAL A 55 9.08 -8.04 43.76
N ILE A 56 9.44 -9.16 44.37
CA ILE A 56 10.48 -10.02 43.81
C ILE A 56 9.80 -10.71 42.64
N THR A 57 9.90 -10.12 41.45
CA THR A 57 9.73 -10.93 40.25
C THR A 57 10.87 -11.93 40.28
N SER A 58 10.55 -13.21 40.14
CA SER A 58 11.53 -14.22 39.77
C SER A 58 12.39 -13.66 38.65
N ALA A 59 13.71 -13.83 38.77
CA ALA A 59 14.70 -13.35 37.82
C ALA A 59 14.16 -13.35 36.39
N ILE A 60 13.91 -12.15 35.84
CA ILE A 60 13.70 -11.89 34.41
C ILE A 60 13.05 -13.09 33.67
N ASP A 61 11.80 -13.41 33.99
CA ASP A 61 10.92 -13.71 32.88
C ASP A 61 10.76 -12.33 32.21
N GLU A 62 11.66 -12.00 31.28
CA GLU A 62 11.28 -11.00 30.29
C GLU A 62 9.98 -11.54 29.72
N GLU A 63 8.90 -10.79 29.94
CA GLU A 63 7.57 -11.17 29.48
C GLU A 63 7.67 -11.29 27.95
N THR A 64 8.02 -12.48 27.46
CA THR A 64 8.22 -12.71 26.04
C THR A 64 6.87 -12.80 25.38
N GLY A 65 6.79 -12.28 24.16
CA GLY A 65 5.56 -12.26 23.39
C GLY A 65 5.86 -12.42 21.91
N ALA A 66 4.81 -12.64 21.13
CA ALA A 66 4.91 -12.62 19.69
C ALA A 66 5.19 -11.19 19.25
N CYS A 67 6.29 -10.99 18.54
CA CYS A 67 6.62 -9.76 17.86
C CYS A 67 6.37 -9.93 16.37
N CYS A 68 5.40 -9.18 15.84
CA CYS A 68 5.18 -9.06 14.41
C CYS A 68 5.96 -7.85 13.90
N TYR A 69 6.85 -8.02 12.94
CA TYR A 69 7.69 -6.93 12.43
C TYR A 69 7.97 -7.10 10.94
N GLN A 70 8.46 -6.04 10.30
CA GLN A 70 8.97 -6.13 8.94
C GLN A 70 10.49 -6.14 8.93
N GLU A 71 11.05 -7.06 8.16
CA GLU A 71 12.47 -7.12 7.86
C GLU A 71 12.60 -7.44 6.36
N ASN A 72 13.45 -6.71 5.63
CA ASN A 72 13.65 -6.90 4.19
C ASN A 72 12.35 -7.00 3.36
N CYS A 73 11.32 -6.22 3.70
CA CYS A 73 10.02 -6.18 3.01
C CYS A 73 9.15 -7.42 3.19
N GLU A 74 9.54 -8.33 4.06
CA GLU A 74 8.76 -9.51 4.42
C GLU A 74 8.22 -9.34 5.84
N SER A 75 7.00 -9.83 6.05
CA SER A 75 6.38 -9.84 7.39
C SER A 75 6.89 -11.05 8.15
N HIS A 76 7.51 -10.81 9.30
CA HIS A 76 8.05 -11.83 10.18
C HIS A 76 7.32 -11.84 11.51
N CYS A 77 7.26 -13.01 12.14
CA CYS A 77 6.85 -13.17 13.52
C CYS A 77 7.89 -13.98 14.28
N SER A 78 8.35 -13.45 15.40
CA SER A 78 9.27 -14.15 16.31
C SER A 78 8.88 -13.90 17.76
N VAL A 79 9.06 -14.90 18.63
CA VAL A 79 8.87 -14.74 20.08
C VAL A 79 10.12 -14.11 20.68
N MET A 80 10.00 -12.90 21.21
CA MET A 80 11.10 -12.12 21.79
C MET A 80 10.57 -11.19 22.89
N SER A 81 11.45 -10.42 23.53
CA SER A 81 10.98 -9.42 24.51
C SER A 81 10.49 -8.14 23.84
N GLU A 82 9.64 -7.38 24.53
CA GLU A 82 9.13 -6.09 24.04
C GLU A 82 10.27 -5.15 23.63
N ALA A 83 11.34 -5.10 24.44
CA ALA A 83 12.51 -4.27 24.19
C ALA A 83 13.24 -4.63 22.90
N GLN A 84 13.27 -5.92 22.53
CA GLN A 84 13.81 -6.35 21.24
C GLN A 84 12.82 -6.07 20.10
N CYS A 85 11.52 -6.24 20.36
CA CYS A 85 10.48 -6.05 19.36
C CYS A 85 10.47 -4.62 18.81
N ILE A 86 10.51 -3.62 19.69
CA ILE A 86 10.48 -2.19 19.31
C ILE A 86 11.71 -1.70 18.54
N THR A 87 12.73 -2.53 18.35
CA THR A 87 13.90 -2.19 17.52
C THR A 87 13.65 -2.42 16.04
N TYR A 88 12.63 -3.21 15.68
CA TYR A 88 12.28 -3.49 14.31
C TYR A 88 11.25 -2.50 13.76
N PHE A 89 11.32 -2.25 12.45
CA PHE A 89 10.40 -1.34 11.78
C PHE A 89 8.98 -1.92 11.73
N GLY A 90 7.99 -1.07 12.02
CA GLY A 90 6.57 -1.45 11.99
C GLY A 90 6.20 -2.54 13.00
N SER A 91 6.99 -2.71 14.08
CA SER A 91 6.81 -3.81 15.03
C SER A 91 5.54 -3.65 15.88
N SER A 92 4.81 -4.73 16.09
CA SER A 92 3.69 -4.84 17.03
C SER A 92 3.95 -5.98 18.00
N PHE A 93 3.92 -5.68 19.30
CA PHE A 93 4.20 -6.63 20.38
C PHE A 93 2.92 -7.16 21.03
N PHE A 94 2.83 -8.48 21.18
CA PHE A 94 1.71 -9.17 21.82
C PHE A 94 2.21 -9.95 23.06
N PRO A 95 2.03 -9.42 24.28
CA PRO A 95 2.59 -10.03 25.49
C PRO A 95 2.00 -11.43 25.77
N ASN A 96 2.84 -12.35 26.25
CA ASN A 96 2.47 -13.73 26.63
C ASN A 96 1.76 -14.55 25.53
N THR A 97 2.04 -14.25 24.25
CA THR A 97 1.49 -14.99 23.10
C THR A 97 2.59 -15.59 22.23
N THR A 98 2.23 -16.56 21.39
CA THR A 98 3.14 -17.15 20.41
C THR A 98 2.72 -16.80 18.98
N CYS A 99 3.64 -16.93 18.02
CA CYS A 99 3.35 -16.64 16.62
C CYS A 99 2.31 -17.57 15.98
N ASP A 100 2.05 -18.75 16.58
CA ASP A 100 1.00 -19.65 16.10
C ASP A 100 -0.41 -19.16 16.51
N ASP A 101 -0.47 -18.35 17.58
CA ASP A 101 -1.73 -17.85 18.16
C ASP A 101 -2.06 -16.41 17.73
N VAL A 102 -1.14 -15.74 17.02
CA VAL A 102 -1.27 -14.34 16.60
C VAL A 102 -1.34 -14.24 15.08
N ALA A 103 -2.44 -13.66 14.59
CA ALA A 103 -2.51 -13.20 13.21
C ALA A 103 -1.87 -11.80 13.15
N CYS A 104 -0.65 -11.70 12.59
CA CYS A 104 0.05 -10.44 12.50
C CYS A 104 -0.79 -9.39 11.72
N PRO A 105 -1.07 -8.23 12.32
CA PRO A 105 -1.75 -7.16 11.62
C PRO A 105 -0.84 -6.60 10.50
N PRO A 106 -1.41 -5.96 9.47
CA PRO A 106 -0.62 -5.15 8.57
C PRO A 106 0.16 -4.08 9.35
N PRO A 107 1.32 -3.62 8.83
CA PRO A 107 2.13 -2.61 9.50
C PRO A 107 1.30 -1.35 9.80
N PRO A 108 1.63 -0.63 10.89
CA PRO A 108 0.99 0.65 11.18
C PRO A 108 1.15 1.66 10.03
N ASP A 109 0.06 2.37 9.69
CA ASP A 109 0.06 3.39 8.61
C ASP A 109 0.69 4.73 9.05
N ASP A 110 1.01 4.88 10.34
CA ASP A 110 1.51 6.11 10.96
C ASP A 110 3.02 6.34 10.77
N ILE A 111 3.75 5.30 10.34
CA ILE A 111 5.17 5.38 9.97
C ILE A 111 5.38 4.68 8.62
N GLY A 112 6.13 5.32 7.73
CA GLY A 112 6.35 4.83 6.38
C GLY A 112 7.51 5.52 5.67
N ALA A 113 7.87 5.01 4.50
CA ALA A 113 8.89 5.58 3.64
C ALA A 113 8.36 6.86 2.99
N CYS A 114 9.14 7.93 3.09
CA CYS A 114 8.91 9.19 2.43
C CYS A 114 10.01 9.41 1.40
N CYS A 115 9.65 9.35 0.13
CA CYS A 115 10.52 9.73 -0.97
C CYS A 115 10.40 11.22 -1.25
N TYR A 116 11.45 12.00 -1.00
CA TYR A 116 11.45 13.43 -1.25
C TYR A 116 12.68 13.85 -2.06
N GLN A 117 12.61 15.03 -2.68
CA GLN A 117 13.73 15.60 -3.40
C GLN A 117 14.56 16.46 -2.44
N ASP A 118 15.85 16.16 -2.31
CA ASP A 118 16.76 16.94 -1.49
C ASP A 118 17.10 18.31 -2.13
N ALA A 119 17.82 19.15 -1.39
CA ALA A 119 18.21 20.48 -1.86
C ALA A 119 19.16 20.46 -3.08
N THR A 120 19.75 19.31 -3.41
CA THR A 120 20.64 19.12 -4.56
C THR A 120 19.90 18.62 -5.81
N GLY A 121 18.61 18.29 -5.67
CA GLY A 121 17.78 17.75 -6.72
C GLY A 121 17.80 16.22 -6.82
N TRP A 122 18.46 15.53 -5.90
CA TRP A 122 18.50 14.07 -5.79
C TRP A 122 17.33 13.56 -4.96
N PHE A 123 16.81 12.36 -5.28
CA PHE A 123 15.73 11.75 -4.51
C PHE A 123 16.29 10.91 -3.37
N ASP A 124 15.86 11.22 -2.16
CA ASP A 124 16.24 10.52 -0.94
C ASP A 124 15.00 9.93 -0.26
N CYS A 125 15.22 8.88 0.54
CA CYS A 125 14.16 8.20 1.28
C CYS A 125 14.41 8.30 2.78
N ILE A 126 13.41 8.76 3.52
CA ILE A 126 13.43 8.71 4.99
C ILE A 126 12.18 8.02 5.53
N GLU A 127 12.34 7.31 6.65
CA GLU A 127 11.21 6.74 7.39
C GLU A 127 10.65 7.80 8.33
N THR A 128 9.42 8.22 8.11
CA THR A 128 8.81 9.32 8.87
C THR A 128 7.29 9.22 8.88
N ASP A 129 6.62 10.14 9.58
CA ASP A 129 5.17 10.22 9.62
C ASP A 129 4.61 10.95 8.38
N PRO A 130 3.32 10.76 8.02
CA PRO A 130 2.72 11.38 6.84
C PRO A 130 2.83 12.90 6.80
N TRP A 131 2.74 13.58 7.95
CA TRP A 131 2.80 15.04 8.02
C TRP A 131 4.20 15.58 7.80
N THR A 132 5.22 14.88 8.31
CA THR A 132 6.60 15.22 8.02
C THR A 132 6.93 15.00 6.54
N CYS A 133 6.39 13.95 5.93
CA CYS A 133 6.56 13.72 4.50
C CYS A 133 5.90 14.80 3.62
N GLU A 134 4.69 15.24 3.98
CA GLU A 134 3.99 16.32 3.29
C GLU A 134 4.78 17.64 3.33
N LYS A 135 5.42 17.96 4.47
CA LYS A 135 6.29 19.14 4.60
C LYS A 135 7.51 19.08 3.70
N LEU A 136 8.03 17.89 3.42
CA LEU A 136 9.14 17.67 2.50
C LEU A 136 8.69 17.64 1.04
N GLN A 137 7.38 17.81 0.77
CA GLN A 137 6.78 17.67 -0.55
C GLN A 137 7.12 16.31 -1.20
N GLY A 138 7.25 15.28 -0.35
CA GLY A 138 7.57 13.91 -0.76
C GLY A 138 6.32 13.06 -1.01
N ILE A 139 6.54 11.89 -1.60
CA ILE A 139 5.55 10.84 -1.76
C ILE A 139 5.66 9.89 -0.56
N TYR A 140 4.57 9.71 0.18
CA TYR A 140 4.50 8.87 1.36
C TYR A 140 3.98 7.47 1.02
N TYR A 141 4.68 6.45 1.50
CA TYR A 141 4.35 5.04 1.39
C TYR A 141 4.04 4.48 2.79
N PRO A 142 2.75 4.40 3.19
CA PRO A 142 2.36 3.97 4.54
C PRO A 142 2.81 2.53 4.82
N GLY A 143 3.43 2.30 5.98
CA GLY A 143 3.80 0.96 6.44
C GLY A 143 4.90 0.25 5.61
N ILE A 144 5.62 0.98 4.75
CA ILE A 144 6.70 0.44 3.92
C ILE A 144 8.04 1.08 4.34
N PRO A 145 9.09 0.31 4.67
CA PRO A 145 10.40 0.88 5.00
C PRO A 145 11.19 1.30 3.76
N CYS A 146 12.15 2.21 3.91
CA CYS A 146 12.87 2.80 2.77
C CYS A 146 13.68 1.78 1.97
N ILE A 147 14.17 0.72 2.62
CA ILE A 147 14.88 -0.38 1.95
C ILE A 147 14.01 -1.10 0.90
N CYS A 148 12.69 -1.01 1.00
CA CYS A 148 11.74 -1.61 0.06
C CYS A 148 11.47 -0.74 -1.15
N ILE A 149 11.91 0.52 -1.12
CA ILE A 149 11.77 1.45 -2.23
C ILE A 149 13.11 1.49 -2.98
N ASN A 150 13.27 0.58 -3.94
CA ASN A 150 14.52 0.41 -4.69
C ASN A 150 14.91 1.65 -5.52
N ASP A 151 13.93 2.46 -5.91
CA ASP A 151 14.15 3.78 -6.45
C ASP A 151 13.01 4.69 -5.98
N CYS A 152 13.35 5.80 -5.33
CA CYS A 152 12.43 6.93 -5.19
C CYS A 152 12.27 7.61 -6.56
N VAL A 153 11.73 6.88 -7.54
CA VAL A 153 11.43 7.46 -8.84
C VAL A 153 10.26 8.40 -8.66
N GLN A 154 10.28 9.54 -9.34
CA GLN A 154 9.01 10.10 -9.79
C GLN A 154 8.24 8.96 -10.45
N THR A 155 7.16 8.51 -9.85
CA THR A 155 6.08 8.01 -10.68
C THR A 155 5.67 9.22 -11.52
N THR A 156 6.27 9.36 -12.70
CA THR A 156 5.59 10.06 -13.78
C THR A 156 4.21 9.41 -13.81
N PRO A 157 3.14 10.17 -13.55
CA PRO A 157 1.85 9.56 -13.33
C PRO A 157 1.54 8.62 -14.49
N THR A 158 1.29 7.35 -14.18
CA THR A 158 0.88 6.39 -15.20
C THR A 158 -0.62 6.51 -15.40
N GLY A 159 -1.04 6.24 -16.62
CA GLY A 159 -2.42 6.26 -17.03
C GLY A 159 -2.65 5.18 -18.05
N ALA A 160 -3.91 4.92 -18.32
CA ALA A 160 -4.28 3.86 -19.22
C ALA A 160 -4.10 4.31 -20.68
N CYS A 161 -3.29 3.55 -21.40
CA CYS A 161 -2.94 3.79 -22.80
C CYS A 161 -3.57 2.70 -23.67
N CYS A 162 -4.44 3.09 -24.60
CA CYS A 162 -4.96 2.18 -25.62
C CYS A 162 -4.17 2.38 -26.92
N PHE A 163 -3.61 1.32 -27.48
CA PHE A 163 -2.88 1.38 -28.76
C PHE A 163 -3.15 0.14 -29.61
N LEU A 164 -2.96 0.25 -30.92
CA LEU A 164 -3.10 -0.87 -31.84
C LEU A 164 -1.87 -1.77 -31.75
N ASP A 165 -2.08 -3.04 -31.42
CA ASP A 165 -1.03 -4.04 -31.57
C ASP A 165 -1.00 -4.55 -33.00
N VAL A 166 0.07 -4.21 -33.72
CA VAL A 166 0.22 -4.51 -35.15
C VAL A 166 0.36 -6.01 -35.44
N ASP A 167 0.78 -6.80 -34.45
CA ASP A 167 0.97 -8.25 -34.61
C ASP A 167 -0.35 -9.02 -34.43
N SER A 168 -1.19 -8.60 -33.48
CA SER A 168 -2.49 -9.23 -33.22
C SER A 168 -3.67 -8.55 -33.92
N GLY A 169 -3.52 -7.31 -34.38
CA GLY A 169 -4.59 -6.52 -35.01
C GLY A 169 -5.65 -6.02 -34.03
N TYR A 170 -5.43 -6.13 -32.71
CA TYR A 170 -6.37 -5.73 -31.67
C TYR A 170 -5.88 -4.49 -30.91
N MET A 171 -6.83 -3.72 -30.37
CA MET A 171 -6.52 -2.65 -29.43
C MET A 171 -6.14 -3.25 -28.07
N ILE A 172 -4.96 -2.90 -27.58
CA ILE A 172 -4.48 -3.31 -26.25
C ILE A 172 -4.48 -2.08 -25.34
N CYS A 173 -4.99 -2.27 -24.12
CA CYS A 173 -4.84 -1.31 -23.04
C CYS A 173 -3.71 -1.72 -22.10
N VAL A 174 -2.76 -0.83 -21.84
CA VAL A 174 -1.73 -1.00 -20.81
C VAL A 174 -1.56 0.30 -20.04
N GLU A 175 -1.42 0.21 -18.72
CA GLU A 175 -1.10 1.36 -17.87
C GLU A 175 0.39 1.70 -18.02
N MET A 176 0.68 2.88 -18.57
CA MET A 176 2.05 3.36 -18.83
C MET A 176 2.11 4.89 -18.77
N THR A 177 3.29 5.49 -18.96
CA THR A 177 3.43 6.95 -18.97
C THR A 177 2.86 7.56 -20.26
N GLN A 178 2.46 8.84 -20.23
CA GLN A 178 2.01 9.54 -21.45
C GLN A 178 3.05 9.51 -22.58
N THR A 179 4.33 9.63 -22.23
CA THR A 179 5.44 9.59 -23.18
C THR A 179 5.55 8.22 -23.85
N ASP A 180 5.47 7.14 -23.08
CA ASP A 180 5.52 5.79 -23.62
C ASP A 180 4.30 5.48 -24.48
N CYS A 181 3.12 5.97 -24.07
CA CYS A 181 1.90 5.83 -24.84
C CYS A 181 2.02 6.53 -26.21
N SER A 182 2.59 7.73 -26.24
CA SER A 182 2.78 8.50 -27.48
C SER A 182 3.76 7.84 -28.46
N ASN A 183 4.62 6.92 -27.98
CA ASN A 183 5.53 6.16 -28.82
C ASN A 183 4.88 4.91 -29.44
N LYS A 184 3.65 4.54 -29.05
CA LYS A 184 2.92 3.42 -29.62
C LYS A 184 2.16 3.81 -30.90
N PRO A 185 2.01 2.90 -31.87
CA PRO A 185 1.24 3.17 -33.08
C PRO A 185 -0.25 3.31 -32.78
N ALA A 186 -0.90 4.29 -33.41
CA ALA A 186 -2.34 4.57 -33.28
C ALA A 186 -2.82 4.53 -31.82
N SER A 187 -2.13 5.27 -30.95
CA SER A 187 -2.37 5.27 -29.50
C SER A 187 -3.20 6.46 -29.02
N SER A 188 -3.90 6.24 -27.91
CA SER A 188 -4.66 7.24 -27.17
C SER A 188 -4.44 7.06 -25.68
N TYR A 189 -4.15 8.16 -24.99
CA TYR A 189 -3.89 8.19 -23.54
C TYR A 189 -5.09 8.77 -22.81
N ALA A 190 -5.69 8.00 -21.90
CA ALA A 190 -6.89 8.42 -21.16
C ALA A 190 -6.61 9.50 -20.10
N GLY A 191 -5.33 9.75 -19.78
CA GLY A 191 -4.90 10.71 -18.78
C GLY A 191 -4.31 10.04 -17.55
N ASP A 192 -3.63 10.81 -16.73
CA ASP A 192 -2.94 10.32 -15.53
C ASP A 192 -3.93 9.73 -14.51
N TYR A 193 -3.51 8.66 -13.83
CA TYR A 193 -4.30 7.93 -12.82
C TYR A 193 -5.56 7.22 -13.34
N THR A 194 -5.70 7.09 -14.66
CA THR A 194 -6.72 6.23 -15.28
C THR A 194 -6.23 4.78 -15.32
N ASN A 195 -7.14 3.81 -15.23
CA ASN A 195 -6.81 2.39 -15.26
C ASN A 195 -7.47 1.67 -16.45
N CYS A 196 -6.92 0.54 -16.86
CA CYS A 196 -7.42 -0.25 -17.99
C CYS A 196 -8.69 -1.06 -17.67
N ALA A 197 -9.13 -1.08 -16.40
CA ALA A 197 -10.36 -1.76 -15.99
C ALA A 197 -11.61 -0.90 -16.23
N ASP A 198 -11.45 0.40 -16.46
CA ASP A 198 -12.56 1.31 -16.69
C ASP A 198 -13.10 1.13 -18.12
N ALA A 199 -14.42 0.90 -18.24
CA ALA A 199 -15.10 0.65 -19.52
C ALA A 199 -15.03 1.84 -20.51
N TYR A 200 -14.47 2.96 -20.05
CA TYR A 200 -14.26 4.21 -20.79
C TYR A 200 -12.81 4.41 -21.25
N CYS A 201 -11.87 3.56 -20.85
CA CYS A 201 -10.45 3.75 -21.14
C CYS A 201 -10.13 3.67 -22.63
N CYS A 202 -10.83 2.81 -23.37
CA CYS A 202 -10.80 2.86 -24.81
C CYS A 202 -12.14 3.45 -25.25
N LYS A 203 -12.21 4.77 -25.49
CA LYS A 203 -13.24 5.25 -26.43
C LYS A 203 -12.98 4.44 -27.70
N PRO A 204 -13.91 3.57 -28.09
CA PRO A 204 -13.60 2.62 -29.13
C PRO A 204 -13.38 3.41 -30.43
N ILE A 205 -12.16 3.30 -30.94
CA ILE A 205 -11.86 3.69 -32.31
C ILE A 205 -12.17 2.50 -33.20
N GLY A 206 -12.65 2.81 -34.40
CA GLY A 206 -13.05 1.83 -35.38
C GLY A 206 -12.68 2.32 -36.78
N ALA A 207 -12.63 1.37 -37.70
CA ALA A 207 -12.46 1.66 -39.11
C ALA A 207 -13.62 2.53 -39.60
N CYS A 208 -13.28 3.73 -40.07
CA CYS A 208 -14.19 4.65 -40.71
C CYS A 208 -13.77 4.84 -42.16
N CYS A 209 -14.70 4.59 -43.09
CA CYS A 209 -14.46 4.87 -44.50
C CYS A 209 -14.93 6.29 -44.84
N VAL A 210 -13.99 7.15 -45.22
CA VAL A 210 -14.26 8.51 -45.69
C VAL A 210 -13.66 8.65 -47.08
N THR A 211 -14.49 8.83 -48.12
CA THR A 211 -14.05 9.10 -49.50
C THR A 211 -12.96 8.12 -49.97
N ASP A 212 -13.25 6.81 -49.96
CA ASP A 212 -12.33 5.72 -50.34
C ASP A 212 -11.09 5.52 -49.47
N GLN A 213 -10.98 6.21 -48.33
CA GLN A 213 -9.87 6.05 -47.40
C GLN A 213 -10.38 5.52 -46.06
N CYS A 214 -9.77 4.45 -45.59
CA CYS A 214 -10.01 3.95 -44.25
C CYS A 214 -9.16 4.75 -43.25
N VAL A 215 -9.81 5.33 -42.25
CA VAL A 215 -9.16 6.01 -41.14
C VAL A 215 -9.66 5.42 -39.83
N LEU A 216 -8.74 5.24 -38.86
CA LEU A 216 -9.08 4.81 -37.50
C LEU A 216 -9.44 6.02 -36.67
N VAL A 217 -10.72 6.18 -36.38
CA VAL A 217 -11.26 7.33 -35.64
C VAL A 217 -12.41 6.87 -34.74
N ASP A 218 -12.87 7.72 -33.82
CA ASP A 218 -14.09 7.44 -33.05
C ASP A 218 -15.36 7.68 -33.89
N TYR A 219 -16.51 7.21 -33.40
CA TYR A 219 -17.81 7.37 -34.07
C TYR A 219 -18.14 8.83 -34.37
N GLU A 220 -17.92 9.77 -33.44
CA GLU A 220 -18.28 11.17 -33.65
C GLU A 220 -17.43 11.82 -34.74
N GLN A 221 -16.13 11.51 -34.75
CA GLN A 221 -15.18 11.93 -35.77
C GLN A 221 -15.50 11.33 -37.14
N CYS A 222 -15.90 10.06 -37.19
CA CYS A 222 -16.32 9.41 -38.42
C CYS A 222 -17.55 10.08 -39.03
N MET A 223 -18.57 10.34 -38.21
CA MET A 223 -19.80 11.00 -38.64
C MET A 223 -19.57 12.46 -39.03
N ALA A 224 -18.67 13.17 -38.35
CA ALA A 224 -18.27 14.52 -38.75
C ALA A 224 -17.57 14.57 -40.11
N GLY A 225 -16.89 13.49 -40.49
CA GLY A 225 -16.29 13.30 -41.81
C GLY A 225 -17.25 12.80 -42.89
N ASN A 226 -18.56 12.66 -42.61
CA ASN A 226 -19.53 12.01 -43.48
C ASN A 226 -19.10 10.58 -43.90
N GLY A 227 -18.37 9.89 -43.00
CA GLY A 227 -17.87 8.54 -43.25
C GLY A 227 -18.84 7.44 -42.82
N PHE A 228 -18.56 6.21 -43.26
CA PHE A 228 -19.24 5.01 -42.81
C PHE A 228 -18.42 4.30 -41.73
N TYR A 229 -18.98 4.22 -40.52
CA TYR A 229 -18.32 3.60 -39.37
C TYR A 229 -18.66 2.11 -39.28
N PHE A 230 -17.65 1.24 -39.36
CA PHE A 230 -17.85 -0.22 -39.29
C PHE A 230 -18.10 -0.74 -37.87
N GLY A 231 -17.93 0.11 -36.87
CA GLY A 231 -18.09 -0.22 -35.48
C GLY A 231 -16.75 -0.30 -34.74
N ASP A 232 -16.90 -0.40 -33.44
CA ASP A 232 -15.82 -0.39 -32.47
C ASP A 232 -14.91 -1.62 -32.62
N GLY A 233 -13.59 -1.39 -32.70
CA GLY A 233 -12.60 -2.48 -32.77
C GLY A 233 -12.38 -3.09 -34.16
N PHE A 234 -13.06 -2.59 -35.20
CA PHE A 234 -12.70 -2.91 -36.58
C PHE A 234 -11.47 -2.11 -37.02
N VAL A 235 -10.53 -2.74 -37.73
CA VAL A 235 -9.30 -2.11 -38.21
C VAL A 235 -9.23 -2.03 -39.72
N CYS A 236 -8.55 -1.00 -40.24
CA CYS A 236 -8.48 -0.72 -41.68
C CYS A 236 -7.78 -1.80 -42.52
N ASP A 237 -6.98 -2.67 -41.90
CA ASP A 237 -6.28 -3.76 -42.60
C ASP A 237 -7.22 -4.83 -43.17
N PHE A 238 -8.45 -4.90 -42.67
CA PHE A 238 -9.46 -5.86 -43.12
C PHE A 238 -10.73 -5.19 -43.68
N ILE A 239 -10.71 -3.87 -43.85
CA ILE A 239 -11.84 -3.08 -44.33
C ILE A 239 -11.46 -2.46 -45.67
N GLU A 240 -12.04 -3.00 -46.73
CA GLU A 240 -11.99 -2.40 -48.05
C GLU A 240 -13.04 -1.29 -48.09
N CYS A 241 -12.59 -0.03 -48.02
CA CYS A 241 -13.42 1.14 -48.26
C CYS A 241 -13.71 1.27 -49.74
N GLU A 242 -14.52 0.36 -50.27
CA GLU A 242 -14.97 0.42 -51.65
C GLU A 242 -16.19 1.36 -51.72
N TYR A 243 -15.96 2.64 -52.05
CA TYR A 243 -17.03 3.50 -52.54
C TYR A 243 -17.34 3.03 -53.97
N CYS A 244 -18.34 2.16 -54.13
CA CYS A 244 -18.86 1.91 -55.44
C CYS A 244 -19.66 3.14 -55.87
N GLN A 245 -19.09 3.94 -56.79
CA GLN A 245 -19.79 5.07 -57.41
C GLN A 245 -21.09 4.63 -58.09
N GLU A 246 -21.20 3.34 -58.36
CA GLU A 246 -22.32 2.65 -58.97
C GLU A 246 -23.46 2.33 -58.00
N ASP A 247 -23.26 2.38 -56.68
CA ASP A 247 -24.33 2.29 -55.67
C ASP A 247 -24.93 3.69 -55.45
N LEU A 248 -25.87 4.03 -56.31
CA LEU A 248 -26.48 5.35 -56.36
C LEU A 248 -27.52 5.55 -55.26
N ASN A 249 -28.05 4.48 -54.68
CA ASN A 249 -29.04 4.53 -53.62
C ASN A 249 -28.42 4.37 -52.20
N GLN A 250 -27.13 4.03 -52.11
CA GLN A 250 -26.34 3.80 -50.90
C GLN A 250 -26.88 2.67 -50.01
N ASP A 251 -27.47 1.63 -50.60
CA ASP A 251 -27.98 0.46 -49.89
C ASP A 251 -26.92 -0.63 -49.65
N GLY A 252 -25.70 -0.41 -50.14
CA GLY A 252 -24.56 -1.33 -50.04
C GLY A 252 -24.58 -2.45 -51.09
N VAL A 253 -25.46 -2.38 -52.10
CA VAL A 253 -25.63 -3.40 -53.14
C VAL A 253 -25.84 -2.76 -54.51
N VAL A 254 -24.80 -2.74 -55.35
CA VAL A 254 -24.93 -2.32 -56.76
C VAL A 254 -25.85 -3.27 -57.53
N ASN A 255 -27.09 -2.84 -57.78
CA ASN A 255 -28.11 -3.66 -58.45
C ASN A 255 -29.01 -2.83 -59.40
N ILE A 256 -30.15 -3.41 -59.80
CA ILE A 256 -31.06 -2.74 -60.74
C ILE A 256 -31.65 -1.45 -60.18
N ASP A 257 -31.78 -1.35 -58.86
CA ASP A 257 -32.35 -0.20 -58.19
C ASP A 257 -31.46 1.04 -58.35
N ASP A 258 -30.13 0.89 -58.38
CA ASP A 258 -29.19 1.96 -58.73
C ASP A 258 -29.30 2.37 -60.18
N LEU A 259 -29.36 1.41 -61.10
CA LEU A 259 -29.50 1.69 -62.52
C LEU A 259 -30.80 2.46 -62.82
N LEU A 260 -31.88 2.16 -62.09
CA LEU A 260 -33.15 2.88 -62.20
C LEU A 260 -33.01 4.34 -61.73
N LEU A 261 -32.20 4.62 -60.70
CA LEU A 261 -31.90 5.99 -60.30
C LEU A 261 -31.20 6.76 -61.42
N LEU A 262 -30.16 6.18 -62.03
CA LEU A 262 -29.44 6.82 -63.14
C LEU A 262 -30.35 7.12 -64.33
N ILE A 263 -31.17 6.15 -64.74
CA ILE A 263 -32.08 6.31 -65.89
C ILE A 263 -33.21 7.29 -65.56
N SER A 264 -33.70 7.33 -64.32
CA SER A 264 -34.75 8.28 -63.91
C SER A 264 -34.30 9.74 -63.96
N ALA A 265 -33.00 9.99 -63.76
CA ALA A 265 -32.38 11.30 -63.94
C ALA A 265 -32.05 11.61 -65.41
N TRP A 266 -32.18 10.64 -66.32
CA TRP A 266 -31.82 10.80 -67.72
C TRP A 266 -32.96 11.46 -68.51
N GLY A 267 -32.79 12.72 -68.88
CA GLY A 267 -33.79 13.51 -69.58
C GLY A 267 -33.23 14.83 -70.10
N ALA A 268 -34.09 15.72 -70.61
CA ALA A 268 -33.65 16.97 -71.23
C ALA A 268 -32.85 17.85 -70.26
N CYS A 269 -31.60 18.11 -70.61
CA CYS A 269 -30.74 19.13 -70.00
C CYS A 269 -31.17 20.51 -70.54
N PRO A 270 -31.33 21.55 -69.71
CA PRO A 270 -31.70 22.90 -70.17
C PRO A 270 -30.70 23.51 -71.15
#